data_AF-A0A3S4M0N8-F1
#
_entry.id   AF-A0A3S4M0N8-F1
#
_cell.length_a   1.000
_cell.length_b   1.000
_cell.length_c   1.000
_cell.angle_alpha   90.00
_cell.angle_beta   90.00
_cell.angle_gamma   90.00
#
_symmetry.space_group_name_H-M   'P 1'
#
loop_
_entity.id
_entity.type
_entity.pdbx_description
1 polymer ?
#
loop_
_entity_poly.entity_id
_entity_poly.type
_entity_poly.pdbx_seq_one_letter_code
_entity_poly.pdbx_strand_id
1 'polypeptide(L)' 'MIEGRAEFIDNHTLRVFQADGERVLRGEKIFINTGAESVIPAITGLTTTAGVFDSTGLLSLSQRPARLGIFRRWLYWP' A
#
# COMPACT_ATOMS: atom_id res chain seq x y z
N MET A 1 2.45 -21.44 6.94
CA MET A 1 2.26 -20.11 6.35
C MET A 1 2.73 -19.07 7.37
N ILE A 2 3.45 -18.04 6.95
CA ILE A 2 3.86 -16.95 7.84
C ILE A 2 3.12 -15.71 7.37
N GLU A 3 2.14 -15.28 8.16
CA GLU A 3 1.33 -14.09 7.87
C GLU A 3 1.84 -12.92 8.71
N GLY A 4 2.21 -11.82 8.06
CA GLY A 4 2.66 -10.62 8.74
C GLY A 4 3.45 -9.67 7.83
N ARG A 5 3.66 -8.44 8.31
CA ARG A 5 4.49 -7.45 7.62
C ARG A 5 5.96 -7.75 7.91
N ALA A 6 6.78 -7.88 6.88
CA ALA A 6 8.22 -8.06 7.02
C ALA A 6 8.98 -6.73 6.97
N GLU A 7 10.05 -6.63 7.74
CA GLU A 7 10.98 -5.51 7.78
C GLU A 7 12.41 -6.06 7.91
N PHE A 8 13.36 -5.50 7.14
CA PHE A 8 14.76 -5.88 7.26
C PHE A 8 15.36 -5.34 8.56
N ILE A 9 15.95 -6.24 9.35
CA ILE A 9 16.85 -5.87 10.45
C ILE A 9 18.27 -5.72 9.90
N ASP A 10 18.69 -6.67 9.08
CA ASP A 10 19.99 -6.70 8.39
C ASP A 10 19.89 -7.49 7.07
N ASN A 11 21.01 -7.64 6.36
CA ASN A 11 21.09 -8.30 5.05
C ASN A 11 20.57 -9.75 5.00
N HIS A 12 20.46 -10.42 6.15
CA HIS A 12 20.07 -11.83 6.24
C HIS A 12 18.96 -12.07 7.28
N THR A 13 18.46 -11.02 7.94
CA THR A 13 17.52 -11.13 9.05
C THR A 13 16.31 -10.22 8.82
N LEU A 14 15.12 -10.81 8.87
CA LEU A 14 13.83 -10.12 8.79
C LEU A 14 13.11 -10.18 10.13
N ARG A 15 12.50 -9.08 10.53
CA ARG A 15 11.45 -9.04 11.54
C ARG A 15 10.10 -9.18 10.83
N VAL A 16 9.24 -10.05 11.34
CA VAL A 16 7.86 -10.20 10.89
C VAL A 16 6.93 -9.78 12.02
N PHE A 17 6.13 -8.74 11.78
CA PHE A 17 5.09 -8.28 12.69
C PHE A 17 3.82 -9.10 12.44
N GLN A 18 3.38 -9.85 13.44
CA GLN A 18 2.19 -10.69 13.41
C GLN A 18 1.19 -10.22 14.48
N ALA A 19 -0.06 -10.68 14.41
CA ALA A 19 -1.09 -10.30 15.38
C ALA A 19 -0.79 -10.79 16.81
N ASP A 20 -0.06 -11.90 16.94
CA ASP A 20 0.32 -12.57 18.19
C ASP A 20 1.73 -12.17 18.69
N GLY A 21 2.44 -11.31 17.95
CA GLY A 21 3.75 -10.79 18.35
C GLY A 21 4.73 -10.65 17.19
N GLU A 22 6.00 -10.47 17.52
CA GLU A 22 7.08 -10.35 16.53
C GLU A 22 7.84 -11.67 16.40
N ARG A 23 8.21 -12.02 15.17
CA ARG A 23 9.06 -13.16 14.85
C ARG A 23 10.30 -12.72 14.08
N VAL A 24 11.46 -13.28 14.41
CA VAL A 24 12.70 -13.06 13.66
C VAL A 24 12.97 -14.25 12.75
N LEU A 25 13.22 -13.99 11.46
CA LEU A 25 13.54 -14.98 10.45
C LEU A 25 14.92 -14.71 9.87
N ARG A 26 15.72 -15.75 9.67
CA ARG A 26 17.02 -15.67 9.01
C ARG A 26 16.98 -16.41 7.68
N GLY A 27 17.54 -15.81 6.63
CA GLY A 27 17.62 -16.41 5.30
C GLY A 27 19.02 -16.21 4.69
N GLU A 28 19.55 -17.24 4.04
CA GLU A 28 20.80 -17.13 3.27
C GLU A 28 20.60 -16.25 2.03
N LYS A 29 19.43 -16.36 1.39
CA LYS A 29 19.04 -15.58 0.21
C LYS A 29 17.63 -15.07 0.41
N ILE A 30 17.41 -13.78 0.15
CA ILE A 30 16.12 -13.11 0.31
C ILE A 30 15.69 -12.55 -1.05
N PHE A 31 14.48 -12.89 -1.47
CA PHE A 31 13.88 -12.42 -2.73
C PHE A 31 12.75 -11.45 -2.40
N ILE A 32 12.90 -10.19 -2.79
CA ILE A 32 11.90 -9.15 -2.55
C ILE A 32 10.82 -9.22 -3.63
N ASN A 33 9.55 -9.32 -3.22
CA ASN A 33 8.38 -9.31 -4.10
C ASN A 33 7.19 -8.63 -3.42
N THR A 34 7.37 -7.39 -2.96
CA THR A 34 6.37 -6.63 -2.18
C THR A 34 5.33 -5.89 -3.04
N GLY A 35 5.34 -6.07 -4.36
CA GLY A 35 4.45 -5.34 -5.27
C GLY A 35 4.70 -3.83 -5.26
N ALA A 36 3.63 -3.06 -5.41
CA ALA A 36 3.65 -1.59 -5.40
C ALA A 36 2.36 -1.05 -4.75
N GLU A 37 2.41 0.19 -4.28
CA GLU A 37 1.26 0.91 -3.73
C GLU A 37 0.94 2.17 -4.56
N SER A 38 -0.32 2.60 -4.54
CA SER A 38 -0.75 3.81 -5.23
C SER A 38 -0.12 5.06 -4.60
N VAL A 39 0.48 5.92 -5.42
CA VAL A 39 1.00 7.21 -4.95
C VAL A 39 -0.14 8.22 -4.82
N ILE A 40 -0.38 8.70 -3.60
CA ILE A 40 -1.33 9.78 -3.32
C ILE A 40 -0.58 11.12 -3.39
N PRO A 41 -0.91 12.02 -4.32
CA PRO A 41 -0.24 13.33 -4.41
C PRO A 41 -0.57 14.20 -3.21
N ALA A 42 0.37 15.06 -2.81
CA ALA A 42 0.24 15.97 -1.67
C ALA A 42 -0.69 17.17 -1.99
N ILE A 43 -1.97 16.88 -2.25
CA ILE A 43 -3.02 17.87 -2.46
C ILE A 43 -3.83 17.98 -1.18
N THR A 44 -3.95 19.21 -0.66
CA THR A 44 -4.74 19.47 0.55
C THR A 44 -6.16 18.93 0.41
N GLY A 45 -6.60 18.16 1.40
CA GLY A 45 -7.93 17.57 1.43
C GLY A 45 -8.05 16.19 0.77
N LEU A 46 -7.04 15.73 0.01
CA LEU A 46 -7.17 14.48 -0.75
C LEU A 46 -7.28 13.22 0.13
N THR A 47 -6.65 13.23 1.32
CA THR A 47 -6.69 12.12 2.29
C THR A 47 -7.79 12.24 3.33
N THR A 48 -8.45 13.41 3.41
CA THR A 48 -9.44 13.71 4.47
C THR A 48 -10.85 13.91 3.93
N THR A 49 -10.99 14.21 2.64
CA THR A 49 -12.29 14.43 2.00
C THR A 49 -12.97 13.10 1.70
N ALA A 50 -14.20 12.92 2.16
CA ALA A 50 -15.00 11.75 1.81
C ALA A 50 -15.26 11.67 0.30
N GLY A 51 -15.32 10.45 -0.24
CA GLY A 51 -15.57 10.23 -1.67
C GLY A 51 -14.32 10.27 -2.55
N VAL A 52 -13.13 10.37 -1.97
CA VAL A 52 -11.85 10.16 -2.66
C VAL A 52 -11.40 8.71 -2.44
N PHE A 53 -11.09 8.01 -3.54
CA PHE A 53 -10.71 6.60 -3.52
C PHE A 53 -9.52 6.36 -4.44
N ASP A 54 -8.68 5.38 -4.10
CA ASP A 54 -7.77 4.75 -5.04
C ASP A 54 -8.49 3.66 -5.86
N SER A 55 -7.75 2.92 -6.69
CA SER A 55 -8.33 1.86 -7.52
C SER A 55 -8.95 0.73 -6.69
N THR A 56 -8.32 0.34 -5.58
CA THR A 56 -8.81 -0.71 -4.65
C THR A 56 -10.12 -0.29 -3.97
N GLY A 57 -10.16 0.93 -3.43
CA GLY A 57 -11.33 1.48 -2.75
C GLY A 57 -12.52 1.67 -3.69
N LEU A 58 -12.28 2.17 -4.91
CA LEU A 58 -13.34 2.42 -5.89
C LEU A 58 -14.05 1.12 -6.31
N LEU A 59 -13.30 0.03 -6.47
CA LEU A 59 -13.86 -1.28 -6.83
C LEU A 59 -14.69 -1.92 -5.70
N SER A 60 -14.51 -1.45 -4.47
CA SER A 60 -15.22 -1.95 -3.28
C SER A 60 -16.53 -1.22 -3.00
N LEU A 61 -16.95 -0.26 -3.84
CA LEU A 61 -18.20 0.47 -3.64
C LEU A 61 -19.42 -0.46 -3.81
N SER A 62 -20.33 -0.43 -2.82
CA SER A 62 -21.58 -1.19 -2.87
C SER A 62 -22.64 -0.58 -3.80
N GLN A 63 -22.49 0.71 -4.12
CA GLN A 63 -23.40 1.44 -5.00
C GLN A 63 -22.63 2.19 -6.07
N ARG A 64 -23.16 2.16 -7.30
CA ARG A 64 -22.61 2.89 -8.44
C ARG A 64 -22.76 4.40 -8.22
N PRO A 65 -21.68 5.20 -8.32
CA PRO A 65 -21.79 6.65 -8.20
C PRO A 65 -22.55 7.24 -9.40
N ALA A 66 -23.36 8.27 -9.15
CA ALA A 66 -24.08 8.98 -10.21
C ALA A 66 -23.13 9.75 -11.16
N ARG A 67 -21.98 10.21 -10.64
CA ARG A 67 -20.90 10.85 -11.40
C ARG A 67 -19.55 10.40 -10.85
N LEU A 68 -18.62 10.08 -11.75
CA LEU A 68 -17.26 9.67 -11.41
C LEU A 68 -16.26 10.65 -12.00
N GLY A 69 -15.44 11.28 -11.15
CA GLY A 69 -14.28 12.06 -11.57
C GLY A 69 -13.03 11.20 -11.53
N ILE A 70 -12.22 11.23 -12.60
CA ILE A 70 -10.94 10.50 -12.65
C ILE A 70 -9.81 11.51 -12.52
N PHE A 71 -9.04 11.38 -11.45
CA PHE A 71 -7.84 12.19 -11.24
C PHE A 71 -6.61 11.43 -11.73
N ARG A 72 -6.07 11.85 -12.87
CA ARG A 72 -4.84 11.27 -13.42
C ARG A 72 -3.69 12.24 -13.16
N ARG A 73 -2.60 11.75 -12.55
CA ARG A 73 -1.34 12.47 -12.51
C ARG A 73 -0.81 12.65 -13.94
N TRP A 74 -0.62 13.89 -14.36
CA TRP A 74 0.12 14.19 -15.58
C TRP A 74 1.62 14.03 -15.30
N LEU A 75 2.31 13.24 -16.13
CA LEU A 75 3.74 12.94 -15.97
C LEU A 75 4.66 14.07 -16.48
N TYR A 76 4.12 15.23 -16.87
CA TYR A 76 4.89 16.36 -17.36
C TYR A 76 4.31 17.69 -16.88
N TRP A 77 4.98 18.31 -15.92
CA TRP A 77 5.24 19.76 -15.88
C TRP A 77 6.58 19.93 -15.15
N PRO A 78 7.52 20.74 -15.68
CA PRO A 78 8.87 20.90 -15.13
C PRO A 78 8.89 21.39 -13.67
#